data_AF-A0A1Q3QVM8-F1
#
_entry.id   AF-A0A1Q3QVM8-F1
#
_cell.length_a   1.000
_cell.length_b   1.000
_cell.length_c   1.000
_cell.angle_alpha   90.00
_cell.angle_beta   90.00
_cell.angle_gamma   90.00
#
_symmetry.space_group_name_H-M   'P 1'
#
loop_
_entity.id
_entity.type
_entity.pdbx_description
1 polymer ?
#
loop_
_entity_poly.entity_id
_entity_poly.type
_entity_poly.pdbx_seq_one_letter_code
_entity_poly.pdbx_strand_id
1 'polypeptide(L)'
;MSEAWLVSFFTYLEPLLCAMAIWFLVRSKVARSFAYLVAFLSVRLFSEVVCLSVINLHVIEEHLAYRIYFFVYWSSYALEAALSLLVIYGIFKLAMEPLKGLQTLGMLIFRWVAAISVAVSIGVAVAPHHSGLQFLIGLVSQLQQTSSVLTLCLLLFVCFAIRPMGLTYRSRMFGISMGLGILATTDLVRAAWLSHNADMYSTFNLVNGLAMCVTLCVWTAYFAFPEPKRRLIVLPTTSPFLRWNQISMALGDDPGYVAVGGIAPELFAPAEIEIMKRASAMVPAKKLDAPSNLRSISA
;
A
#
# COMPACT_ATOMS: atom_id res chain seq x y z
N MET A 1 0.87 -10.37 37.47
CA MET A 1 -0.14 -10.28 36.38
C MET A 1 0.15 -11.39 35.41
N SER A 2 -0.79 -12.33 35.23
CA SER A 2 -0.58 -13.55 34.43
C SER A 2 -0.55 -13.25 32.94
N GLU A 3 0.28 -13.96 32.18
CA GLU A 3 0.39 -13.84 30.71
C GLU A 3 -0.97 -13.96 30.01
N ALA A 4 -1.85 -14.82 30.53
CA ALA A 4 -3.22 -15.00 30.03
C ALA A 4 -4.06 -13.71 30.07
N TRP A 5 -3.85 -12.85 31.06
CA TRP A 5 -4.56 -11.57 31.15
C TRP A 5 -4.07 -10.60 30.08
N LEU A 6 -2.76 -10.56 29.82
CA LEU A 6 -2.18 -9.71 28.77
C LEU A 6 -2.66 -10.16 27.38
N VAL A 7 -2.64 -11.46 27.11
CA VAL A 7 -3.15 -12.01 25.84
C VAL A 7 -4.61 -11.63 25.64
N SER A 8 -5.45 -11.85 26.66
CA SER A 8 -6.88 -11.48 26.59
C SER A 8 -7.08 -9.98 26.35
N PHE A 9 -6.31 -9.13 27.04
CA PHE A 9 -6.38 -7.68 26.86
C PHE A 9 -6.02 -7.26 25.42
N PHE A 10 -4.92 -7.78 24.86
CA PHE A 10 -4.53 -7.51 23.48
C PHE A 10 -5.59 -7.99 22.48
N THR A 11 -6.18 -9.16 22.71
CA THR A 11 -7.24 -9.72 21.86
C THR A 11 -8.48 -8.84 21.76
N TYR A 12 -8.88 -8.15 22.84
CA TYR A 12 -10.01 -7.20 22.79
C TYR A 12 -9.61 -5.81 22.30
N LEU A 13 -8.35 -5.41 22.52
CA LEU A 13 -7.84 -4.11 22.13
C LEU A 13 -7.63 -3.99 20.61
N GLU A 14 -7.20 -5.08 19.97
CA GLU A 14 -6.93 -5.13 18.53
C GLU A 14 -8.15 -4.76 17.65
N PRO A 15 -9.35 -5.35 17.83
CA PRO A 15 -10.52 -5.00 17.01
C PRO A 15 -11.01 -3.57 17.28
N LEU A 16 -10.87 -3.07 18.51
CA LEU A 16 -11.20 -1.69 18.86
C LEU A 16 -10.28 -0.71 18.13
N LEU A 17 -8.97 -0.95 18.15
CA LEU A 17 -7.99 -0.13 17.44
C LEU A 17 -8.17 -0.22 15.91
N CYS A 18 -8.50 -1.40 15.38
CA CYS A 18 -8.86 -1.57 13.96
C CYS A 18 -10.10 -0.73 13.59
N ALA A 19 -11.16 -0.80 14.39
CA ALA A 19 -12.37 0.00 14.16
C ALA A 19 -12.09 1.50 14.24
N MET A 20 -11.28 1.95 15.21
CA MET A 20 -10.83 3.33 15.31
C MET A 20 -10.04 3.76 14.07
N ALA A 21 -9.09 2.96 13.61
CA ALA A 21 -8.29 3.26 12.43
C ALA A 21 -9.18 3.42 11.17
N ILE A 22 -10.13 2.51 10.95
CA ILE A 22 -11.11 2.61 9.85
C ILE A 22 -11.94 3.89 9.98
N TRP A 23 -12.45 4.18 11.18
CA TRP A 23 -13.26 5.37 11.43
C TRP A 23 -12.51 6.67 11.11
N PHE A 24 -11.27 6.82 11.59
CA PHE A 24 -10.43 7.98 11.27
C PHE A 24 -10.12 8.08 9.78
N LEU A 25 -9.89 6.95 9.11
CA LEU A 25 -9.57 6.89 7.69
C LEU A 25 -10.78 7.33 6.84
N VAL A 26 -11.99 6.86 7.17
CA VAL A 26 -13.24 7.30 6.52
C VAL A 26 -13.50 8.78 6.81
N ARG A 27 -13.33 9.23 8.05
CA ARG A 27 -13.51 10.63 8.45
C ARG A 27 -12.57 11.58 7.71
N SER A 28 -11.34 11.14 7.42
CA SER A 28 -10.34 11.96 6.72
C SER A 28 -10.67 12.26 5.26
N LYS A 29 -11.74 11.66 4.69
CA LYS A 29 -12.11 11.70 3.25
C LYS A 29 -11.04 11.16 2.29
N VAL A 30 -9.98 10.54 2.82
CA VAL A 30 -8.86 9.98 2.07
C VAL A 30 -9.05 8.46 1.81
N ALA A 31 -10.19 7.91 2.25
CA ALA A 31 -10.56 6.51 2.04
C ALA A 31 -10.55 6.06 0.57
N ARG A 32 -10.87 6.95 -0.39
CA ARG A 32 -10.83 6.60 -1.81
C ARG A 32 -9.40 6.44 -2.36
N SER A 33 -8.43 7.22 -1.88
CA SER A 33 -7.05 7.10 -2.35
C SER A 33 -6.32 5.90 -1.73
N PHE A 34 -6.75 5.47 -0.54
CA PHE A 34 -6.23 4.27 0.14
C PHE A 34 -7.29 3.16 0.27
N ALA A 35 -8.07 2.93 -0.81
CA ALA A 35 -9.13 1.93 -0.81
C ALA A 35 -8.63 0.52 -0.44
N TYR A 36 -7.43 0.15 -0.89
CA TYR A 36 -6.82 -1.14 -0.55
C TYR A 36 -6.49 -1.27 0.95
N LEU A 37 -6.11 -0.17 1.62
CA LEU A 37 -5.83 -0.18 3.05
C LEU A 37 -7.12 -0.32 3.86
N VAL A 38 -8.20 0.34 3.41
CA VAL A 38 -9.53 0.17 4.00
C VAL A 38 -10.01 -1.28 3.83
N ALA A 39 -9.84 -1.86 2.65
CA ALA A 39 -10.17 -3.25 2.40
C ALA A 39 -9.36 -4.21 3.29
N PHE A 40 -8.05 -3.99 3.40
CA PHE A 40 -7.16 -4.73 4.30
C PHE A 40 -7.64 -4.68 5.76
N LEU A 41 -7.88 -3.49 6.28
CA LEU A 41 -8.38 -3.29 7.65
C LEU A 41 -9.78 -3.90 7.86
N SER A 42 -10.65 -3.84 6.85
CA SER A 42 -12.02 -4.36 6.95
C SER A 42 -12.05 -5.88 6.97
N VAL A 43 -11.26 -6.54 6.11
CA VAL A 43 -11.10 -8.00 6.09
C VAL A 43 -10.56 -8.48 7.44
N ARG A 44 -9.56 -7.78 7.96
CA ARG A 44 -8.95 -8.09 9.23
C ARG A 44 -9.93 -7.95 10.40
N LEU A 45 -10.62 -6.81 10.50
CA LEU A 45 -11.64 -6.58 11.52
C LEU A 45 -12.75 -7.65 11.44
N PHE A 46 -13.19 -7.99 10.23
CA PHE A 46 -14.18 -9.04 10.03
C PHE A 46 -13.68 -10.40 10.52
N SER A 47 -12.44 -10.77 10.19
CA SER A 47 -11.82 -12.02 10.63
C SER A 47 -11.74 -12.11 12.16
N GLU A 48 -11.27 -11.05 12.82
CA GLU A 48 -11.16 -11.00 14.28
C GLU A 48 -12.53 -11.08 14.96
N VAL A 49 -13.53 -10.36 14.46
CA VAL A 49 -14.90 -10.42 14.99
C VAL A 49 -15.51 -11.80 14.83
N VAL A 50 -15.32 -12.45 13.69
CA VAL A 50 -15.83 -13.82 13.45
C VAL A 50 -15.14 -14.81 14.37
N CYS A 51 -13.81 -14.77 14.49
CA CYS A 51 -13.05 -15.64 15.40
C CYS A 51 -13.47 -15.45 16.87
N LEU A 52 -13.62 -14.19 17.31
CA LEU A 52 -14.06 -13.87 18.67
C LEU A 52 -15.51 -14.31 18.93
N SER A 53 -16.39 -14.17 17.93
CA SER A 53 -17.77 -14.61 18.03
C SER A 53 -17.86 -16.13 18.15
N VAL A 54 -17.06 -16.87 17.38
CA VAL A 54 -17.01 -18.34 17.44
C VAL A 54 -16.49 -18.84 18.79
N ILE A 55 -15.51 -18.14 19.39
CA ILE A 55 -14.94 -18.51 20.70
C ILE A 55 -15.90 -18.18 21.86
N ASN A 56 -16.59 -17.04 21.82
CA ASN A 56 -17.46 -16.61 22.92
C ASN A 56 -18.86 -17.25 22.87
N LEU A 57 -19.39 -17.48 21.67
CA LEU A 57 -20.70 -18.10 21.49
C LEU A 57 -20.55 -19.62 21.47
N HIS A 58 -20.69 -20.25 22.64
CA HIS A 58 -20.73 -21.71 22.83
C HIS A 58 -22.01 -22.37 22.23
N VAL A 59 -22.62 -21.74 21.22
CA VAL A 59 -23.92 -22.13 20.64
C VAL A 59 -23.75 -23.17 19.53
N ILE A 60 -22.51 -23.39 19.04
CA ILE A 60 -22.21 -24.23 17.88
C ILE A 60 -21.51 -25.52 18.34
N GLU A 61 -21.87 -26.63 17.69
CA GLU A 61 -21.21 -27.93 17.86
C GLU A 61 -19.70 -27.83 17.58
N GLU A 62 -18.87 -28.38 18.48
CA GLU A 62 -17.40 -28.19 18.50
C GLU A 62 -16.73 -28.53 17.15
N HIS A 63 -17.20 -29.57 16.48
CA HIS A 63 -16.67 -29.98 15.17
C HIS A 63 -16.99 -28.98 14.06
N LEU A 64 -18.18 -28.39 14.06
CA LEU A 64 -18.57 -27.39 13.08
C LEU A 64 -17.84 -26.07 13.34
N ALA A 65 -17.71 -25.69 14.61
CA ALA A 65 -16.97 -24.50 15.05
C ALA A 65 -15.49 -24.57 14.62
N TYR A 66 -14.83 -25.71 14.82
CA TYR A 66 -13.44 -25.92 14.39
C TYR A 66 -13.28 -25.78 12.87
N ARG A 67 -14.22 -26.34 12.10
CA ARG A 67 -14.17 -26.31 10.64
C ARG A 67 -14.38 -24.90 10.09
N ILE A 68 -15.33 -24.15 10.65
CA ILE A 68 -15.56 -22.73 10.28
C ILE A 68 -14.34 -21.89 10.64
N TYR A 69 -13.83 -22.02 11.87
CA TYR A 69 -12.63 -21.32 12.31
C TYR A 69 -11.45 -21.58 11.38
N PHE A 70 -11.21 -22.84 11.03
CA PHE A 70 -10.13 -23.23 10.12
C PHE A 70 -10.26 -22.53 8.76
N PHE A 71 -11.41 -22.63 8.08
CA PHE A 71 -11.58 -22.03 6.76
C PHE A 71 -11.55 -20.50 6.79
N VAL A 72 -12.17 -19.87 7.78
CA VAL A 72 -12.18 -18.40 7.93
C VAL A 72 -10.77 -17.90 8.20
N TYR A 73 -10.03 -18.55 9.10
CA TYR A 73 -8.67 -18.20 9.43
C TYR A 73 -7.76 -18.26 8.20
N TRP A 74 -7.72 -19.40 7.50
CA TRP A 74 -6.81 -19.55 6.36
C TRP A 74 -7.19 -18.69 5.15
N SER A 75 -8.48 -18.49 4.89
CA SER A 75 -8.93 -17.60 3.80
C SER A 75 -8.64 -16.14 4.11
N SER A 76 -8.88 -15.70 5.36
CA SER A 76 -8.53 -14.34 5.81
C SER A 76 -7.02 -14.12 5.70
N TYR A 77 -6.22 -15.09 6.12
CA TYR A 77 -4.77 -15.01 6.08
C TYR A 77 -4.24 -14.91 4.64
N ALA A 78 -4.82 -15.66 3.69
CA ALA A 78 -4.50 -15.54 2.27
C ALA A 78 -4.94 -14.18 1.68
N LEU A 79 -6.11 -13.69 2.09
CA LEU A 79 -6.65 -12.42 1.61
C LEU A 79 -5.85 -11.23 2.16
N GLU A 80 -5.41 -11.28 3.40
CA GLU A 80 -4.50 -10.32 4.01
C GLU A 80 -3.16 -10.26 3.28
N ALA A 81 -2.59 -11.41 2.90
CA ALA A 81 -1.39 -11.50 2.07
C ALA A 81 -1.57 -10.72 0.76
N ALA A 82 -2.65 -10.99 0.03
CA ALA A 82 -2.92 -10.35 -1.25
C ALA A 82 -3.21 -8.85 -1.11
N LEU A 83 -3.99 -8.47 -0.09
CA LEU A 83 -4.32 -7.08 0.17
C LEU A 83 -3.10 -6.28 0.60
N SER A 84 -2.22 -6.84 1.43
CA SER A 84 -0.96 -6.16 1.83
C SER A 84 -0.10 -5.80 0.61
N LEU A 85 0.02 -6.71 -0.37
CA LEU A 85 0.68 -6.48 -1.65
C LEU A 85 -0.02 -5.37 -2.45
N LEU A 86 -1.35 -5.35 -2.50
CA LEU A 86 -2.09 -4.29 -3.17
C LEU A 86 -1.93 -2.92 -2.48
N VAL A 87 -1.84 -2.88 -1.15
CA VAL A 87 -1.58 -1.64 -0.42
C VAL A 87 -0.19 -1.11 -0.76
N ILE A 88 0.86 -1.94 -0.69
CA ILE A 88 2.22 -1.48 -1.02
C ILE A 88 2.33 -1.11 -2.51
N TYR A 89 1.64 -1.81 -3.41
CA TYR A 89 1.53 -1.43 -4.82
C TYR A 89 0.92 -0.02 -4.97
N GLY A 90 -0.16 0.27 -4.26
CA GLY A 90 -0.78 1.59 -4.24
C GLY A 90 0.16 2.67 -3.70
N ILE A 91 0.88 2.38 -2.61
CA ILE A 91 1.86 3.31 -2.02
C ILE A 91 3.01 3.57 -3.00
N PHE A 92 3.57 2.52 -3.59
CA PHE A 92 4.64 2.61 -4.57
C PHE A 92 4.21 3.47 -5.78
N LYS A 93 3.00 3.21 -6.31
CA LYS A 93 2.42 3.98 -7.41
C LYS A 93 2.31 5.47 -7.04
N LEU A 94 1.79 5.78 -5.86
CA LEU A 94 1.63 7.16 -5.40
C LEU A 94 2.95 7.85 -5.06
N ALA A 95 3.95 7.10 -4.60
CA ALA A 95 5.29 7.62 -4.30
C ALA A 95 6.08 7.92 -5.58
N MET A 96 5.91 7.12 -6.63
CA MET A 96 6.59 7.28 -7.92
C MET A 96 5.87 8.15 -8.95
N GLU A 97 4.74 8.76 -8.59
CA GLU A 97 4.02 9.72 -9.42
C GLU A 97 4.90 10.80 -10.12
N PRO A 98 5.96 11.36 -9.50
CA PRO A 98 6.84 12.33 -10.19
C PRO A 98 7.76 11.70 -11.26
N LEU A 99 7.88 10.38 -11.33
CA LEU A 99 8.81 9.63 -12.19
C LEU A 99 8.03 8.61 -13.04
N LYS A 100 7.19 9.09 -13.96
CA LYS A 100 6.28 8.23 -14.76
C LYS A 100 6.98 7.07 -15.47
N GLY A 101 8.16 7.29 -16.08
CA GLY A 101 8.88 6.21 -16.78
C GLY A 101 9.37 5.08 -15.85
N LEU A 102 9.93 5.45 -14.69
CA LEU A 102 10.37 4.47 -13.69
C LEU A 102 9.19 3.78 -12.99
N GLN A 103 8.07 4.50 -12.84
CA GLN A 103 6.83 3.99 -12.30
C GLN A 103 6.26 2.86 -13.17
N THR A 104 6.18 3.03 -14.50
CA THR A 104 5.65 2.01 -15.42
C THR A 104 6.47 0.71 -15.34
N LEU A 105 7.80 0.83 -15.37
CA LEU A 105 8.71 -0.30 -15.27
C LEU A 105 8.60 -0.99 -13.91
N GLY A 106 8.55 -0.23 -12.81
CA GLY A 106 8.35 -0.76 -11.47
C GLY A 106 7.00 -1.49 -11.30
N MET A 107 5.93 -0.93 -11.87
CA MET A 107 4.60 -1.58 -11.86
C MET A 107 4.57 -2.88 -12.68
N LEU A 108 5.32 -2.93 -13.80
CA LEU A 108 5.45 -4.15 -14.59
C LEU A 108 6.19 -5.24 -13.80
N ILE A 109 7.33 -4.90 -13.20
CA ILE A 109 8.09 -5.83 -12.34
C ILE A 109 7.20 -6.33 -11.20
N PHE A 110 6.44 -5.45 -10.54
CA PHE A 110 5.56 -5.83 -9.45
C PHE A 110 4.53 -6.90 -9.88
N ARG A 111 3.91 -6.75 -11.05
CA ARG A 111 2.96 -7.74 -11.59
C ARG A 111 3.61 -9.10 -11.82
N TRP A 112 4.80 -9.12 -12.40
CA TRP A 112 5.53 -10.37 -12.65
C TRP A 112 5.97 -11.05 -11.36
N VAL A 113 6.48 -10.26 -10.42
CA VAL A 113 6.92 -10.78 -9.13
C VAL A 113 5.75 -11.34 -8.31
N ALA A 114 4.58 -10.68 -8.33
CA ALA A 114 3.37 -11.21 -7.74
C ALA A 114 2.92 -12.53 -8.42
N ALA A 115 2.96 -12.59 -9.75
CA ALA A 115 2.63 -13.81 -10.49
C ALA A 115 3.58 -14.97 -10.15
N ILE A 116 4.89 -14.70 -10.05
CA ILE A 116 5.91 -15.68 -9.66
C ILE A 116 5.69 -16.14 -8.22
N SER A 117 5.39 -15.22 -7.28
CA SER A 117 5.08 -15.58 -5.89
C SER A 117 3.88 -16.54 -5.79
N VAL A 118 2.82 -16.30 -6.56
CA VAL A 118 1.67 -17.22 -6.65
C VAL A 118 2.08 -18.56 -7.25
N ALA A 119 2.83 -18.55 -8.35
CA ALA A 119 3.29 -19.78 -8.99
C ALA A 119 4.19 -20.63 -8.08
N VAL A 120 5.12 -20.00 -7.35
CA VAL A 120 5.98 -20.66 -6.35
C VAL A 120 5.14 -21.23 -5.21
N SER A 121 4.15 -20.49 -4.72
CA SER A 121 3.28 -20.96 -3.64
C SER A 121 2.45 -22.19 -4.06
N ILE A 122 1.97 -22.21 -5.30
CA ILE A 122 1.30 -23.39 -5.87
C ILE A 122 2.29 -24.54 -6.04
N GLY A 123 3.49 -24.28 -6.57
CA GLY A 123 4.52 -25.31 -6.78
C GLY A 123 4.96 -26.00 -5.50
N VAL A 124 5.11 -25.25 -4.41
CA VAL A 124 5.42 -25.80 -3.08
C VAL A 124 4.25 -26.61 -2.52
N ALA A 125 3.02 -26.17 -2.77
CA ALA A 125 1.83 -26.86 -2.28
C ALA A 125 1.60 -28.23 -2.96
N VAL A 126 1.95 -28.38 -4.24
CA VAL A 126 1.73 -29.60 -5.06
C VAL A 126 2.65 -30.79 -4.67
N ALA A 127 3.40 -30.72 -3.56
CA ALA A 127 4.31 -31.80 -3.18
C ALA A 127 3.57 -33.15 -2.95
N PRO A 128 4.16 -34.30 -3.35
CA PRO A 128 3.44 -35.56 -3.58
C PRO A 128 2.80 -36.26 -2.36
N HIS A 129 2.91 -35.68 -1.15
CA HIS A 129 2.47 -36.30 0.12
C HIS A 129 1.52 -35.44 0.94
N HIS A 130 1.04 -34.30 0.43
CA HIS A 130 0.13 -33.43 1.21
C HIS A 130 -1.34 -33.84 1.06
N SER A 131 -1.99 -34.09 2.20
CA SER A 131 -3.45 -34.12 2.29
C SER A 131 -4.05 -32.75 1.91
N GLY A 132 -5.31 -32.70 1.46
CA GLY A 132 -5.92 -31.45 0.96
C GLY A 132 -5.87 -30.27 1.93
N LEU A 133 -5.89 -30.51 3.25
CA LEU A 133 -5.74 -29.47 4.27
C LEU A 133 -4.27 -29.01 4.42
N GLN A 134 -3.32 -29.93 4.38
CA GLN A 134 -1.88 -29.59 4.43
C GLN A 134 -1.45 -28.84 3.17
N PHE A 135 -2.05 -29.15 2.02
CA PHE A 135 -1.88 -28.40 0.78
C PHE A 135 -2.26 -26.93 0.98
N LEU A 136 -3.44 -26.66 1.55
CA LEU A 136 -3.94 -25.30 1.78
C LEU A 136 -3.04 -24.54 2.76
N ILE A 137 -2.66 -25.18 3.86
CA ILE A 137 -1.76 -24.61 4.87
C ILE A 137 -0.40 -24.24 4.24
N GLY A 138 0.19 -25.16 3.47
CA GLY A 138 1.47 -24.94 2.81
C GLY A 138 1.40 -23.82 1.78
N LEU A 139 0.35 -23.81 0.94
CA LEU A 139 0.13 -22.77 -0.07
C LEU A 139 0.02 -21.39 0.55
N VAL A 140 -0.85 -21.23 1.55
CA VAL A 140 -1.09 -19.92 2.17
C VAL A 140 0.12 -19.45 2.97
N SER A 141 0.79 -20.34 3.69
CA SER A 141 2.00 -19.98 4.45
C SER A 141 3.13 -19.53 3.53
N GLN A 142 3.35 -20.23 2.41
CA GLN A 142 4.35 -19.84 1.41
C GLN A 142 4.01 -18.51 0.74
N LEU A 143 2.73 -18.30 0.43
CA LEU A 143 2.24 -17.05 -0.15
C LEU A 143 2.48 -15.88 0.81
N GLN A 144 2.20 -16.06 2.11
CA GLN A 144 2.40 -15.01 3.11
C GLN A 144 3.89 -14.69 3.32
N GLN A 145 4.75 -15.71 3.32
CA GLN A 145 6.18 -15.48 3.47
C GLN A 145 6.73 -14.68 2.28
N THR A 146 6.36 -15.08 1.06
CA THR A 146 6.81 -14.38 -0.15
C THR A 146 6.22 -12.97 -0.25
N SER A 147 4.94 -12.76 0.09
CA SER A 147 4.31 -11.43 0.12
C SER A 147 5.00 -10.50 1.13
N SER A 148 5.38 -11.01 2.29
CA SER A 148 6.06 -10.25 3.34
C SER A 148 7.47 -9.83 2.92
N VAL A 149 8.27 -10.73 2.33
CA VAL A 149 9.60 -10.39 1.78
C VAL A 149 9.50 -9.30 0.73
N LEU A 150 8.53 -9.43 -0.18
CA LEU A 150 8.30 -8.45 -1.24
C LEU A 150 7.89 -7.09 -0.68
N THR A 151 6.99 -7.10 0.30
CA THR A 151 6.56 -5.88 0.98
C THR A 151 7.74 -5.18 1.63
N LEU A 152 8.59 -5.89 2.37
CA LEU A 152 9.79 -5.30 2.98
C LEU A 152 10.77 -4.74 1.95
N CYS A 153 11.05 -5.50 0.88
CA CYS A 153 11.97 -5.06 -0.17
C CYS A 153 11.49 -3.77 -0.85
N LEU A 154 10.21 -3.72 -1.22
CA LEU A 154 9.60 -2.56 -1.86
C LEU A 154 9.50 -1.36 -0.92
N LEU A 155 9.21 -1.61 0.34
CA LEU A 155 9.16 -0.57 1.37
C LEU A 155 10.54 0.04 1.58
N LEU A 156 11.60 -0.77 1.67
CA LEU A 156 12.99 -0.29 1.71
C LEU A 156 13.30 0.55 0.48
N PHE A 157 12.94 0.07 -0.71
CA PHE A 157 13.11 0.82 -1.95
C PHE A 157 12.38 2.17 -1.90
N VAL A 158 11.12 2.20 -1.50
CA VAL A 158 10.33 3.44 -1.35
C VAL A 158 10.96 4.36 -0.31
N CYS A 159 11.41 3.85 0.84
CA CYS A 159 12.09 4.61 1.87
C CYS A 159 13.40 5.25 1.37
N PHE A 160 14.19 4.52 0.58
CA PHE A 160 15.38 5.08 -0.04
C PHE A 160 15.05 6.10 -1.12
N ALA A 161 13.96 5.89 -1.86
CA ALA A 161 13.51 6.77 -2.93
C ALA A 161 12.83 8.05 -2.41
N ILE A 162 12.28 8.03 -1.19
CA ILE A 162 11.68 9.20 -0.51
C ILE A 162 12.69 10.33 -0.29
N ARG A 163 13.94 10.00 0.08
CA ARG A 163 15.01 10.99 0.31
C ARG A 163 15.35 11.85 -0.93
N PRO A 164 15.68 11.27 -2.09
CA PRO A 164 15.96 12.06 -3.30
C PRO A 164 14.72 12.76 -3.87
N MET A 165 13.51 12.26 -3.60
CA MET A 165 12.25 12.92 -4.03
C MET A 165 11.80 14.05 -3.08
N GLY A 166 12.50 14.27 -1.96
CA GLY A 166 12.19 15.31 -0.98
C GLY A 166 10.85 15.13 -0.27
N LEU A 167 10.25 13.94 -0.33
CA LEU A 167 9.02 13.63 0.39
C LEU A 167 9.29 13.71 1.89
N THR A 168 8.50 14.50 2.61
CA THR A 168 8.69 14.68 4.06
C THR A 168 8.22 13.44 4.83
N TYR A 169 8.94 13.05 5.88
CA TYR A 169 8.58 11.97 6.81
C TYR A 169 7.20 12.16 7.49
N ARG A 170 6.60 13.36 7.37
CA ARG A 170 5.26 13.70 7.87
C ARG A 170 4.13 13.28 6.92
N SER A 171 4.44 12.67 5.77
CA SER A 171 3.41 12.21 4.81
C SER A 171 2.68 10.96 5.31
N ARG A 172 1.39 10.84 4.99
CA ARG A 172 0.59 9.65 5.37
C ARG A 172 1.13 8.37 4.75
N MET A 173 1.69 8.46 3.55
CA MET A 173 2.27 7.32 2.84
C MET A 173 3.42 6.68 3.63
N PHE A 174 4.26 7.49 4.29
CA PHE A 174 5.35 7.00 5.12
C PHE A 174 4.83 6.28 6.37
N GLY A 175 3.82 6.84 7.04
CA GLY A 175 3.20 6.19 8.20
C GLY A 175 2.53 4.85 7.85
N ILE A 176 1.81 4.81 6.73
CA ILE A 176 1.18 3.57 6.25
C ILE A 176 2.24 2.54 5.89
N SER A 177 3.28 2.94 5.13
CA SER A 177 4.35 2.03 4.73
C SER A 177 5.09 1.50 5.96
N MET A 178 5.47 2.35 6.91
CA MET A 178 6.14 1.93 8.14
C MET A 178 5.31 0.89 8.91
N GLY A 179 4.00 1.11 9.06
CA GLY A 179 3.11 0.13 9.67
C GLY A 179 3.11 -1.22 8.94
N LEU A 180 2.95 -1.22 7.61
CA LEU A 180 3.04 -2.45 6.80
C LEU A 180 4.39 -3.15 6.95
N GLY A 181 5.48 -2.41 7.11
CA GLY A 181 6.81 -2.98 7.34
C GLY A 181 6.91 -3.72 8.67
N ILE A 182 6.32 -3.16 9.74
CA ILE A 182 6.25 -3.84 11.04
C ILE A 182 5.45 -5.13 10.90
N LEU A 183 4.31 -5.11 10.19
CA LEU A 183 3.49 -6.30 9.94
C LEU A 183 4.27 -7.38 9.19
N ALA A 184 4.83 -7.03 8.04
CA ALA A 184 5.60 -7.96 7.21
C ALA A 184 6.84 -8.52 7.93
N THR A 185 7.49 -7.73 8.78
CA THR A 185 8.59 -8.20 9.62
C THR A 185 8.10 -9.23 10.62
N THR A 186 6.96 -8.98 11.27
CA THR A 186 6.39 -9.88 12.27
C THR A 186 5.98 -11.21 11.64
N ASP A 187 5.41 -11.18 10.43
CA ASP A 187 5.05 -12.39 9.68
C ASP A 187 6.27 -13.19 9.21
N LEU A 188 7.36 -12.52 8.84
CA LEU A 188 8.62 -13.19 8.51
C LEU A 188 9.27 -13.82 9.74
N VAL A 189 9.27 -13.11 10.87
CA VAL A 189 9.74 -13.66 12.14
C VAL A 189 8.88 -14.86 12.53
N ARG A 190 7.55 -14.81 12.34
CA ARG A 190 6.65 -15.95 12.55
C ARG A 190 7.07 -17.15 11.72
N ALA A 191 7.26 -16.96 10.42
CA ALA A 191 7.62 -18.03 9.49
C ALA A 191 8.99 -18.64 9.85
N ALA A 192 9.97 -17.81 10.19
CA ALA A 192 11.29 -18.26 10.64
C ALA A 192 11.23 -19.00 11.98
N TRP A 193 10.44 -18.51 12.94
CA TRP A 193 10.34 -19.10 14.27
C TRP A 193 9.64 -20.46 14.25
N LEU A 194 8.56 -20.59 13.46
CA LEU A 194 7.85 -21.86 13.26
C LEU A 194 8.75 -22.94 12.67
N SER A 195 9.76 -22.55 11.87
CA SER A 195 10.74 -23.48 11.31
C SER A 195 11.79 -23.97 12.31
N HIS A 196 12.01 -23.24 13.41
CA HIS A 196 13.10 -23.52 14.35
C HIS A 196 12.63 -24.10 15.69
N ASN A 197 11.53 -23.61 16.28
CA ASN A 197 11.02 -24.08 17.58
C ASN A 197 9.49 -23.93 17.68
N ALA A 198 8.75 -25.06 17.74
CA ALA A 198 7.29 -25.07 17.78
C ALA A 198 6.67 -24.82 19.18
N ASP A 199 7.46 -24.97 20.26
CA ASP A 199 6.92 -25.03 21.64
C ASP A 199 6.69 -23.66 22.32
N MET A 200 7.18 -22.54 21.77
CA MET A 200 7.08 -21.21 22.40
C MET A 200 5.97 -20.31 21.80
N TYR A 201 4.77 -20.86 21.61
CA TYR A 201 3.65 -20.15 20.98
C TYR A 201 3.15 -18.93 21.79
N SER A 202 3.25 -18.96 23.13
CA SER A 202 2.75 -17.90 24.03
C SER A 202 3.51 -16.58 23.85
N THR A 203 4.84 -16.62 23.90
CA THR A 203 5.69 -15.42 23.79
C THR A 203 5.57 -14.76 22.43
N PHE A 204 5.50 -15.56 21.37
CA PHE A 204 5.34 -15.04 20.01
C PHE A 204 3.99 -14.34 19.82
N ASN A 205 2.90 -14.90 20.38
CA ASN A 205 1.58 -14.29 20.28
C ASN A 205 1.53 -12.91 20.95
N LEU A 206 2.25 -12.74 22.07
CA LEU A 206 2.37 -11.45 22.77
C LEU A 206 3.14 -10.42 21.93
N VAL A 207 4.27 -10.82 21.33
CA VAL A 207 5.04 -9.95 20.41
C VAL A 207 4.19 -9.53 19.22
N ASN A 208 3.44 -10.47 18.64
CA ASN A 208 2.54 -10.20 17.52
C ASN A 208 1.45 -9.21 17.93
N GLY A 209 0.74 -9.42 19.03
CA GLY A 209 -0.28 -8.50 19.52
C GLY A 209 0.26 -7.09 19.80
N LEU A 210 1.48 -6.99 20.34
CA LEU A 210 2.13 -5.71 20.57
C LEU A 210 2.51 -5.00 19.26
N ALA A 211 3.09 -5.73 18.29
CA ALA A 211 3.42 -5.19 16.98
C ALA A 211 2.18 -4.68 16.22
N MET A 212 1.06 -5.40 16.35
CA MET A 212 -0.23 -4.98 15.81
C MET A 212 -0.75 -3.71 16.46
N CYS A 213 -0.74 -3.65 17.79
CA CYS A 213 -1.16 -2.45 18.52
C CYS A 213 -0.31 -1.23 18.15
N VAL A 214 1.01 -1.38 18.07
CA VAL A 214 1.91 -0.31 17.62
C VAL A 214 1.56 0.14 16.21
N THR A 215 1.34 -0.80 15.29
CA THR A 215 0.97 -0.49 13.90
C THR A 215 -0.35 0.28 13.81
N LEU A 216 -1.38 -0.16 14.52
CA LEU A 216 -2.69 0.50 14.54
C LEU A 216 -2.60 1.89 15.21
N CYS A 217 -1.82 2.03 16.27
CA CYS A 217 -1.52 3.33 16.88
C CYS A 217 -0.82 4.27 15.91
N VAL A 218 0.17 3.78 15.15
CA VAL A 218 0.86 4.56 14.11
C VAL A 218 -0.14 5.01 13.05
N TRP A 219 -0.94 4.11 12.49
CA TRP A 219 -1.94 4.47 11.48
C TRP A 219 -2.94 5.48 12.02
N THR A 220 -3.48 5.26 13.23
CA THR A 220 -4.44 6.16 13.87
C THR A 220 -3.83 7.55 14.08
N ALA A 221 -2.60 7.64 14.59
CA ALA A 221 -1.91 8.91 14.79
C ALA A 221 -1.72 9.66 13.46
N TYR A 222 -1.22 8.97 12.42
CA TYR A 222 -1.00 9.59 11.11
C TYR A 222 -2.30 10.04 10.42
N PHE A 223 -3.42 9.37 10.65
CA PHE A 223 -4.72 9.80 10.12
C PHE A 223 -5.39 10.89 10.96
N ALA A 224 -5.15 10.92 12.28
CA ALA A 224 -5.65 11.96 13.18
C ALA A 224 -4.99 13.33 12.91
N PHE A 225 -3.71 13.35 12.53
CA PHE A 225 -3.03 14.59 12.19
C PHE A 225 -3.34 15.04 10.75
N PRO A 226 -3.70 16.33 10.54
CA PRO A 226 -3.93 16.86 9.20
C PRO A 226 -2.65 16.83 8.38
N GLU A 227 -2.74 16.26 7.18
CA GLU A 227 -1.60 16.13 6.27
C GLU A 227 -1.13 17.52 5.82
N PRO A 228 0.17 17.85 5.94
CA PRO A 228 0.71 19.06 5.35
C PRO A 228 0.47 19.03 3.85
N LYS A 229 -0.05 20.10 3.26
CA LYS A 229 -0.26 20.21 1.80
C LYS A 229 1.01 19.75 1.06
N ARG A 230 0.89 18.74 0.17
CA ARG A 230 1.98 18.25 -0.68
C ARG A 230 2.63 19.47 -1.34
N ARG A 231 3.86 19.82 -0.93
CA ARG A 231 4.66 20.81 -1.66
C ARG A 231 5.16 20.10 -2.91
N LEU A 232 4.73 20.53 -4.09
CA LEU A 232 5.32 20.12 -5.35
C LEU A 232 6.78 20.58 -5.33
N ILE A 233 7.69 19.64 -5.11
CA ILE A 233 9.12 19.91 -5.19
C ILE A 233 9.45 19.98 -6.67
N VAL A 234 9.77 21.19 -7.12
CA VAL A 234 10.38 21.42 -8.42
C VAL A 234 11.76 20.76 -8.40
N LEU A 235 11.88 19.63 -9.10
CA LEU A 235 13.17 18.99 -9.32
C LEU A 235 14.07 19.96 -10.10
N PRO A 236 15.28 20.27 -9.63
CA PRO A 236 16.21 21.07 -10.40
C PRO A 236 16.52 20.35 -11.73
N THR A 237 16.59 21.12 -12.81
CA THR A 237 16.80 20.65 -14.19
C THR A 237 18.12 19.91 -14.41
N THR A 238 19.04 19.98 -13.44
CA THR A 238 20.34 19.28 -13.42
C THR A 238 20.27 17.90 -12.78
N SER A 239 19.13 17.47 -12.23
CA SER A 239 19.05 16.18 -11.54
C SER A 239 19.11 15.00 -12.54
N PRO A 240 19.89 13.95 -12.25
CA PRO A 240 20.00 12.77 -13.12
C PRO A 240 18.66 12.06 -13.31
N PHE A 241 17.75 12.19 -12.36
CA PHE A 241 16.37 11.67 -12.43
C PHE A 241 15.55 12.32 -13.55
N LEU A 242 15.74 13.62 -13.79
CA LEU A 242 15.06 14.33 -14.88
C LEU A 242 15.58 13.86 -16.24
N ARG A 243 16.88 13.55 -16.33
CA ARG A 243 17.53 12.98 -17.52
C ARG A 243 17.05 11.56 -17.81
N TRP A 244 16.90 10.71 -16.79
CA TRP A 244 16.30 9.38 -16.94
C TRP A 244 14.82 9.44 -17.36
N ASN A 245 14.05 10.38 -16.80
CA ASN A 245 12.67 10.60 -17.23
C ASN A 245 12.60 11.07 -18.69
N GLN A 246 13.51 11.96 -19.11
CA GLN A 246 13.63 12.40 -20.50
C GLN A 246 14.01 11.27 -21.46
N ILE A 247 14.93 10.39 -21.06
CA ILE A 247 15.29 9.22 -21.85
C ILE A 247 14.07 8.28 -21.98
N SER A 248 13.33 8.01 -20.90
CA SER A 248 12.10 7.21 -21.00
C SER A 248 11.01 7.88 -21.84
N MET A 249 10.89 9.22 -21.78
CA MET A 249 9.98 9.99 -22.64
C MET A 249 10.38 9.89 -24.12
N ALA A 250 11.68 9.89 -24.42
CA ALA A 250 12.21 9.74 -25.78
C ALA A 250 12.05 8.30 -26.34
N LEU A 251 11.86 7.29 -25.47
CA LEU A 251 11.64 5.89 -25.85
C LEU A 251 10.15 5.54 -26.13
N GLY A 252 9.22 6.50 -26.08
CA GLY A 252 7.88 6.34 -26.65
C GLY A 252 6.71 6.16 -25.66
N ASP A 253 6.90 6.37 -24.36
CA ASP A 253 5.78 6.50 -23.42
C ASP A 253 5.27 7.95 -23.48
N ASP A 254 4.14 8.19 -24.16
CA ASP A 254 3.44 9.49 -24.21
C ASP A 254 2.84 9.83 -22.84
N PRO A 255 3.42 10.75 -22.04
CA PRO A 255 2.86 11.11 -20.75
C PRO A 255 2.09 12.41 -20.93
N GLY A 256 0.79 12.37 -20.64
CA GLY A 256 -0.01 13.59 -20.47
C GLY A 256 0.75 14.64 -19.65
N TYR A 257 0.62 15.89 -20.10
CA TYR A 257 1.30 17.11 -19.66
C TYR A 257 1.92 17.02 -18.26
N VAL A 258 3.24 16.87 -18.19
CA VAL A 258 4.01 17.08 -16.96
C VAL A 258 4.23 18.59 -16.88
N ALA A 259 3.61 19.23 -15.90
CA ALA A 259 3.90 20.62 -15.57
C ALA A 259 5.37 20.70 -15.12
N VAL A 260 6.24 21.04 -16.07
CA VAL A 260 7.59 21.53 -15.78
C VAL A 260 7.38 22.81 -14.97
N GLY A 261 7.56 22.69 -13.65
CA GLY A 261 7.64 23.80 -12.69
C GLY A 261 6.89 25.05 -13.10
N GLY A 262 5.56 25.04 -12.99
CA GLY A 262 4.83 26.29 -12.88
C GLY A 262 5.34 27.01 -11.64
N ILE A 263 6.14 28.05 -11.84
CA ILE A 263 6.63 28.93 -10.77
C ILE A 263 5.40 29.37 -9.98
N ALA A 264 5.40 29.14 -8.66
CA ALA A 264 4.30 29.56 -7.82
C ALA A 264 4.08 31.07 -8.01
N PRO A 265 2.83 31.56 -8.17
CA PRO A 265 2.54 32.98 -8.36
C PRO A 265 3.13 33.87 -7.26
N GLU A 266 3.40 33.28 -6.10
CA GLU A 266 3.95 33.96 -4.92
C GLU A 266 5.46 34.23 -5.00
N LEU A 267 6.17 33.65 -5.98
CA LEU A 267 7.59 33.92 -6.23
C LEU A 267 7.81 35.14 -7.14
N PHE A 268 6.77 35.58 -7.83
CA PHE A 268 6.82 36.76 -8.69
C PHE A 268 6.59 38.00 -7.83
N ALA A 269 7.40 39.03 -8.04
CA ALA A 269 7.11 40.33 -7.45
C ALA A 269 5.70 40.78 -7.92
N PRO A 270 4.92 41.50 -7.09
CA PRO A 270 3.57 41.93 -7.48
C PRO A 270 3.54 42.69 -8.82
N ALA A 271 4.65 43.36 -9.18
CA ALA A 271 4.84 44.01 -10.47
C ALA A 271 4.88 43.03 -11.67
N GLU A 272 5.49 41.86 -11.53
CA GLU A 272 5.59 40.87 -12.61
C GLU A 272 4.25 40.20 -12.88
N ILE A 273 3.46 39.94 -11.85
CA ILE A 273 2.09 39.41 -11.96
C ILE A 273 1.19 40.40 -12.73
N GLU A 274 1.38 41.71 -12.51
CA GLU A 274 0.61 42.73 -13.22
C GLU A 274 1.02 42.85 -14.70
N ILE A 275 2.32 42.73 -15.00
CA ILE A 275 2.81 42.68 -16.38
C ILE A 275 2.26 41.46 -17.11
N MET A 276 2.23 40.28 -16.46
CA MET A 276 1.66 39.08 -17.05
C MET A 276 0.15 39.18 -17.26
N LYS A 277 -0.59 39.82 -16.33
CA LYS A 277 -2.01 40.11 -16.52
C LYS A 277 -2.24 41.05 -17.71
N ARG A 278 -1.46 42.13 -17.84
CA ARG A 278 -1.53 43.04 -18.98
C ARG A 278 -1.16 42.34 -20.29
N ALA A 279 -0.13 41.50 -20.28
CA ALA A 279 0.28 40.71 -21.44
C ALA A 279 -0.82 39.71 -21.86
N SER A 280 -1.46 39.02 -20.91
CA SER A 280 -2.58 38.12 -21.21
C SER A 280 -3.82 38.85 -21.74
N ALA A 281 -4.06 40.09 -21.28
CA ALA A 281 -5.14 40.93 -21.78
C ALA A 281 -4.84 41.50 -23.18
N MET A 282 -3.56 41.60 -23.54
CA MET A 282 -3.09 42.06 -24.85
C MET A 282 -3.03 40.96 -25.92
N VAL A 283 -3.23 39.69 -25.58
CA VAL A 283 -3.36 38.62 -26.57
C VAL A 283 -4.84 38.52 -26.97
N PRO A 284 -5.26 39.04 -28.14
CA PRO A 284 -6.61 38.80 -28.62
C PRO A 284 -6.78 37.31 -28.89
N ALA A 285 -7.91 36.76 -28.45
CA ALA A 285 -8.31 35.40 -28.74
C ALA A 285 -8.34 35.19 -30.27
N LYS A 286 -7.27 34.60 -30.81
CA LYS A 286 -7.24 34.14 -32.20
C LYS A 286 -8.29 33.05 -32.30
N LYS A 287 -9.45 33.39 -32.88
CA LYS A 287 -10.47 32.42 -33.33
C LYS A 287 -9.74 31.30 -34.07
N LEU A 288 -9.91 30.07 -33.57
CA LEU A 288 -9.65 28.88 -34.38
C LEU A 288 -10.65 28.90 -35.53
N ASP A 289 -10.26 29.47 -36.66
CA ASP A 289 -10.98 29.25 -37.91
C ASP A 289 -10.67 27.82 -38.37
N ALA A 290 -11.71 27.00 -38.39
CA ALA A 290 -11.68 25.67 -38.97
C ALA A 290 -11.33 25.77 -40.48
N PRO A 291 -10.43 24.93 -41.02
CA PRO A 291 -10.19 24.92 -42.45
C PRO A 291 -11.32 24.15 -43.15
N SER A 292 -12.36 24.86 -43.56
CA SER A 292 -13.32 24.40 -44.56
C SER A 292 -12.76 24.65 -45.97
N ASN A 293 -12.59 23.54 -46.71
CA ASN A 293 -12.76 23.42 -48.16
C ASN A 293 -11.65 23.92 -49.11
N LEU A 294 -11.00 22.96 -49.79
CA LEU A 294 -11.07 22.68 -51.25
C LEU A 294 -9.71 22.26 -51.83
N ARG A 295 -9.63 21.07 -52.43
CA ARG A 295 -9.75 20.91 -53.89
C ARG A 295 -9.66 19.45 -54.33
N SER A 296 -10.71 19.04 -55.02
CA SER A 296 -10.76 18.00 -56.03
C SER A 296 -9.60 18.10 -57.03
N ILE A 297 -8.92 16.99 -57.29
CA ILE A 297 -8.25 16.76 -58.58
C ILE A 297 -8.68 15.37 -59.04
N SER A 298 -9.58 15.37 -60.01
CA SER A 298 -9.86 14.28 -60.93
C SER A 298 -9.20 14.61 -62.27
N ALA A 299 -8.25 13.79 -62.69
CA ALA A 299 -7.94 13.40 -64.06
C ALA A 299 -6.92 12.26 -63.99
#